data_AF-A0A4R8QPA1-F1
#
_entry.id   AF-A0A4R8QPA1-F1
#
_cell.length_a   1.000
_cell.length_b   1.000
_cell.length_c   1.000
_cell.angle_alpha   90.00
_cell.angle_beta   90.00
_cell.angle_gamma   90.00
#
_symmetry.space_group_name_H-M   'P 1'
#
loop_
_entity.id
_entity.type
_entity.pdbx_description
1 polymer ?
#
loop_
_entity_poly.entity_id
_entity_poly.type
_entity_poly.pdbx_seq_one_letter_code
_entity_poly.pdbx_strand_id
1 'polypeptide(L)' 'MRFTTFAILAGAVATVFAGNEKAPGFCNIGVNAFCTNFQIPACRDGKTATFNAAATSANEAACKGKKNNDSCTQTFTCP' A
#
# COMPACT_ATOMS: atom_id res chain seq x y z
N MET A 1 -2.99 -35.36 -28.17
CA MET A 1 -2.78 -33.91 -28.34
C MET A 1 -2.31 -33.38 -26.99
N ARG A 2 -1.05 -32.92 -26.88
CA ARG A 2 -0.47 -32.42 -25.62
C ARG A 2 -0.77 -30.92 -25.53
N PHE A 3 -1.56 -30.51 -24.54
CA PHE A 3 -1.84 -29.11 -24.28
C PHE A 3 -0.66 -28.50 -23.55
N THR A 4 0.16 -27.75 -24.28
CA THR A 4 1.25 -26.92 -23.72
C THR A 4 0.65 -25.82 -22.87
N THR A 5 0.93 -25.90 -21.57
CA THR A 5 0.65 -24.89 -20.56
C THR A 5 1.25 -23.55 -20.97
N PHE A 6 0.40 -22.56 -21.24
CA PHE A 6 0.82 -21.17 -21.39
C PHE A 6 1.07 -20.59 -20.00
N ALA A 7 2.35 -20.51 -19.62
CA ALA A 7 2.77 -19.70 -18.49
C ALA A 7 2.61 -18.22 -18.89
N ILE A 8 1.50 -17.61 -18.49
CA ILE A 8 1.32 -16.16 -18.58
C ILE A 8 2.23 -15.56 -17.50
N LEU A 9 3.42 -15.16 -17.93
CA LEU A 9 4.35 -14.35 -17.16
C LEU A 9 3.67 -12.99 -16.94
N ALA A 10 2.94 -12.85 -15.84
CA ALA A 10 2.47 -11.56 -15.37
C ALA A 10 3.70 -10.75 -14.95
N GLY A 11 4.23 -9.97 -15.89
CA GLY A 11 5.23 -8.95 -15.63
C GLY A 11 4.65 -7.94 -14.65
N ALA A 12 4.96 -8.10 -13.38
CA ALA A 12 4.80 -7.03 -12.41
C ALA A 12 5.83 -5.97 -12.79
N VAL A 13 5.35 -4.92 -13.45
CA VAL A 13 6.09 -3.68 -13.67
C VAL A 13 6.52 -3.17 -12.29
N ALA A 14 7.80 -3.33 -11.96
CA ALA A 14 8.40 -2.67 -10.82
C ALA A 14 8.51 -1.18 -11.17
N THR A 15 7.47 -0.41 -10.86
CA THR A 15 7.52 1.05 -10.93
C THR A 15 8.52 1.55 -9.89
N VAL A 16 9.69 2.00 -10.37
CA VAL A 16 10.66 2.76 -9.58
C VAL A 16 10.08 4.14 -9.30
N PHE A 17 9.66 4.42 -8.07
CA PHE A 17 9.47 5.79 -7.59
C PHE A 17 9.79 5.84 -6.09
N ALA A 18 10.60 6.83 -5.70
CA ALA A 18 10.90 7.32 -4.34
C ALA A 18 10.47 6.40 -3.19
N GLY A 19 11.44 5.80 -2.48
CA GLY A 19 11.29 4.81 -1.40
C GLY A 19 9.97 4.88 -0.64
N ASN A 20 8.96 4.19 -1.17
CA ASN A 20 7.69 4.03 -0.50
C ASN A 20 7.82 2.80 0.39
N GLU A 21 7.89 3.04 1.68
CA GLU A 21 7.91 2.00 2.69
C GLU A 21 6.48 1.52 2.97
N LYS A 22 6.39 0.31 3.53
CA LYS A 22 5.13 -0.38 3.81
C LYS A 22 5.09 -0.75 5.28
N ALA A 23 3.98 -0.42 5.94
CA ALA A 23 3.69 -0.84 7.30
C ALA A 23 2.36 -1.59 7.35
N PRO A 24 2.20 -2.54 8.29
CA PRO A 24 0.88 -3.07 8.61
C PRO A 24 -0.03 -1.94 9.08
N GLY A 25 -1.30 -1.98 8.74
CA GLY A 25 -2.29 -1.00 9.16
C GLY A 25 -3.69 -1.60 9.17
N PHE A 26 -4.66 -0.74 9.43
CA PHE A 26 -6.08 -1.08 9.41
C PHE A 26 -6.85 -0.07 8.58
N CYS A 27 -7.88 -0.55 7.90
CA CYS A 27 -8.76 0.29 7.11
C CYS A 27 -9.66 1.11 8.03
N ASN A 28 -9.54 2.42 7.94
CA ASN A 28 -10.54 3.32 8.47
C ASN A 28 -11.55 3.60 7.35
N ILE A 29 -12.74 3.02 7.44
CA ILE A 29 -13.85 3.29 6.50
C ILE A 29 -14.81 4.28 7.18
N GLY A 30 -14.25 5.40 7.65
CA GLY A 30 -15.02 6.53 8.18
C GLY A 30 -15.53 7.40 7.04
N VAL A 31 -15.03 8.64 6.97
CA VAL A 31 -15.40 9.59 5.90
C VAL A 31 -14.68 9.27 4.59
N ASN A 32 -13.45 8.76 4.65
CA ASN A 32 -12.67 8.29 3.51
C ASN A 32 -12.11 6.91 3.84
N ALA A 33 -12.26 5.96 2.92
CA ALA A 33 -11.63 4.65 3.05
C ALA A 33 -10.11 4.82 2.92
N PHE A 34 -9.39 4.78 4.05
CA PHE A 34 -7.96 5.00 4.07
C PHE A 34 -7.26 3.96 4.95
N CYS A 35 -6.17 3.41 4.43
CA CYS A 35 -5.31 2.54 5.22
C CYS A 35 -4.47 3.37 6.18
N THR A 36 -4.80 3.30 7.47
CA THR A 36 -4.09 4.02 8.53
C THR A 36 -3.41 3.05 9.49
N ASN A 37 -2.41 3.53 10.22
CA ASN A 37 -1.80 2.80 11.33
C ASN A 37 -1.96 3.66 12.59
N PHE A 38 -2.19 3.00 13.72
CA PHE A 38 -2.26 3.63 15.04
C PHE A 38 -0.91 4.26 15.45
N GLN A 39 0.18 3.64 15.00
CA GLN A 39 1.53 4.18 15.13
C GLN A 39 1.86 4.94 13.84
N ILE A 40 2.26 6.21 13.98
CA ILE A 40 2.80 6.96 12.84
C ILE A 40 4.03 6.19 12.36
N PRO A 41 4.07 5.73 11.10
CA PRO A 41 5.25 5.08 10.58
C PRO A 41 6.42 6.06 10.69
N ALA A 42 7.47 5.64 11.40
CA ALA A 42 8.74 6.35 11.40
C ALA A 42 9.58 5.74 10.29
N CYS A 43 10.13 6.58 9.43
CA CYS A 43 11.15 6.14 8.48
C CYS A 43 12.35 5.61 9.25
N ARG A 44 13.10 4.68 8.65
CA ARG A 44 14.29 4.09 9.27
C ARG A 44 15.30 5.13 9.78
N ASP A 45 15.35 6.30 9.13
CA ASP A 45 16.22 7.43 9.48
C ASP A 45 15.66 8.36 10.57
N GLY A 46 14.57 7.97 11.25
CA GLY A 46 13.90 8.79 12.27
C GLY A 46 13.13 9.99 11.71
N LYS A 47 13.08 10.13 10.38
CA LYS A 47 12.26 11.13 9.71
C LYS A 47 10.79 10.75 9.76
N THR A 48 9.93 11.76 9.82
CA THR A 48 8.48 11.59 9.74
C THR A 48 8.11 11.02 8.38
N ALA A 49 7.36 9.91 8.36
CA ALA A 49 6.75 9.42 7.14
C ALA A 49 5.79 10.47 6.57
N THR A 50 5.84 10.65 5.26
CA THR A 50 4.95 11.54 4.51
C THR A 50 4.08 10.72 3.58
N PHE A 51 2.87 11.19 3.28
CA PHE A 51 2.02 10.54 2.29
C PHE A 51 2.04 11.39 1.02
N ASN A 52 2.89 11.02 0.06
CA ASN A 52 2.81 11.62 -1.26
C ASN A 52 1.54 11.14 -1.99
N ALA A 53 1.19 11.76 -3.12
CA ALA A 53 -0.03 11.41 -3.86
C ALA A 53 -0.11 9.91 -4.21
N ALA A 54 1.02 9.27 -4.55
CA ALA A 54 1.07 7.84 -4.86
C ALA A 54 0.79 6.97 -3.63
N ALA A 55 1.37 7.30 -2.48
CA ALA A 55 1.14 6.63 -1.20
C ALA A 55 -0.31 6.79 -0.75
N THR A 56 -0.87 7.99 -0.90
CA THR A 56 -2.29 8.28 -0.61
C THR A 56 -3.21 7.42 -1.47
N SER A 57 -3.05 7.43 -2.79
CA SER A 57 -3.86 6.61 -3.68
C SER A 57 -3.71 5.11 -3.42
N ALA A 58 -2.51 4.64 -3.07
CA ALA A 58 -2.27 3.25 -2.69
C ALA A 58 -3.02 2.88 -1.39
N ASN A 59 -3.04 3.77 -0.40
CA ASN A 59 -3.74 3.55 0.87
C ASN A 59 -5.26 3.55 0.72
N GLU A 60 -5.80 4.41 -0.14
CA GLU A 60 -7.22 4.41 -0.48
C GLU A 60 -7.61 3.15 -1.23
N ALA A 61 -6.81 2.75 -2.23
CA ALA A 61 -7.02 1.52 -3.00
C ALA A 61 -6.91 0.27 -2.11
N ALA A 62 -6.00 0.26 -1.13
CA ALA A 62 -5.83 -0.84 -0.20
C ALA A 62 -7.08 -1.12 0.66
N CYS A 63 -7.92 -0.09 0.88
CA CYS A 63 -9.15 -0.18 1.65
C CYS A 63 -10.44 -0.16 0.82
N LYS A 64 -10.31 -0.06 -0.51
CA LYS A 64 -11.46 -0.12 -1.42
C LYS A 64 -12.12 -1.51 -1.37
N GLY A 65 -13.38 -1.55 -0.96
CA GLY A 65 -14.13 -2.80 -0.81
C GLY A 65 -13.82 -3.60 0.47
N LYS A 66 -13.02 -3.04 1.38
CA LYS A 66 -12.80 -3.59 2.73
C LYS A 66 -13.75 -2.95 3.75
N LYS A 67 -13.86 -3.58 4.91
CA LYS A 67 -14.61 -3.09 6.06
C LYS A 67 -13.71 -2.29 6.99
N ASN A 68 -14.35 -1.52 7.87
CA ASN A 68 -13.64 -0.82 8.93
C ASN A 68 -12.89 -1.83 9.82
N ASN A 69 -11.67 -1.50 10.21
CA ASN A 69 -10.76 -2.36 10.98
C ASN A 69 -10.21 -3.59 10.24
N ASP A 70 -10.46 -3.74 8.93
CA ASP A 70 -9.80 -4.79 8.15
C ASP A 70 -8.30 -4.52 8.03
N SER A 71 -7.50 -5.58 7.99
CA SER A 71 -6.06 -5.45 7.75
C SER A 71 -5.76 -4.90 6.36
N CYS A 72 -4.85 -3.93 6.33
CA CYS A 72 -4.34 -3.33 5.10
C CYS A 72 -2.84 -3.05 5.22
N THR A 73 -2.21 -2.75 4.10
CA THR A 73 -0.81 -2.35 4.07
C THR A 73 -0.73 -0.86 3.78
N GLN A 74 -0.33 -0.10 4.79
CA GLN A 74 -0.14 1.33 4.66
C GLN A 74 1.16 1.58 3.90
N THR A 75 1.07 2.31 2.81
CA THR A 75 2.18 2.80 2.01
C THR A 75 2.47 4.23 2.43
N PHE A 76 3.73 4.56 2.68
CA PHE A 76 4.17 5.90 3.05
C PHE A 76 5.53 6.18 2.43
N THR A 77 5.88 7.46 2.32
CA THR A 77 7.09 7.95 1.67
C THR A 77 8.04 8.50 2.71
N CYS A 78 9.31 8.11 2.58
CA CYS A 78 10.38 8.62 3.42
C CYS A 78 11.23 9.64 2.66
N PRO A 79 11.38 10.88 3.19
CA PRO A 79 12.20 11.91 2.59
C PRO A 79 13.69 11.77 2.90
#